data_AF-A0A2V6Q372-F1
#
_entry.id   AF-A0A2V6Q372-F1
#
_cell.length_a   1.000
_cell.length_b   1.000
_cell.length_c   1.000
_cell.angle_alpha   90.00
_cell.angle_beta   90.00
_cell.angle_gamma   90.00
#
_symmetry.space_group_name_H-M   'P 1'
#
loop_
_entity.id
_entity.type
_entity.pdbx_description
1 polymer ?
#
loop_
_entity_poly.entity_id
_entity_poly.type
_entity_poly.pdbx_seq_one_letter_code
_entity_poly.pdbx_strand_id
1 'polypeptide(L)'
;SFKVSVIGEVVKPARYELKSRTTVLDVLALAGGLNEFAARTRIVILRTDGKVMRRIPFNYNKVIAAGGERDNLSLQPGDVIVVP
;
A
#
# COMPACT_ATOMS: atom_id res chain seq x y z
N SER A 1 2.30 7.79 16.06
CA SER A 1 2.54 6.74 15.06
C SER A 1 1.22 6.04 14.74
N PHE A 2 1.11 5.39 13.60
CA PHE A 2 -0.01 4.52 13.26
C PHE A 2 0.50 3.24 12.64
N LYS A 3 -0.36 2.22 12.57
CA LYS A 3 0.02 0.91 12.04
C LYS A 3 -0.75 0.62 10.76
N VAL A 4 -0.05 0.02 9.80
CA VAL A 4 -0.63 -0.52 8.57
C VAL A 4 -0.13 -1.93 8.38
N SER A 5 -0.90 -2.76 7.67
CA SER A 5 -0.51 -4.14 7.40
C SER A 5 -0.23 -4.31 5.92
N VAL A 6 0.91 -4.89 5.55
CA VAL A 6 1.24 -5.24 4.17
C VAL A 6 1.28 -6.75 4.07
N ILE A 7 0.48 -7.32 3.17
CA ILE A 7 0.37 -8.77 2.98
C ILE A 7 0.40 -9.15 1.51
N GLY A 8 0.77 -10.41 1.25
CA GLY A 8 0.86 -10.98 -0.09
C GLY A 8 2.27 -10.87 -0.69
N GLU A 9 2.34 -10.65 -2.00
CA GLU A 9 3.55 -10.77 -2.83
C GLU A 9 4.52 -9.57 -2.69
N VAL A 10 5.01 -9.36 -1.47
CA VAL A 10 6.09 -8.42 -1.14
C VAL A 10 7.27 -9.16 -0.53
N VAL A 11 8.45 -8.54 -0.50
CA VAL A 11 9.65 -9.19 0.06
C VAL A 11 9.49 -9.47 1.56
N LYS A 12 8.86 -8.55 2.31
CA LYS A 12 8.65 -8.67 3.76
C LYS A 12 7.20 -8.37 4.15
N PRO A 13 6.28 -9.34 4.10
CA PRO A 13 4.92 -9.18 4.60
C PRO A 13 4.94 -8.98 6.11
N ALA A 14 4.38 -7.87 6.61
CA ALA A 14 4.40 -7.52 8.02
C ALA A 14 3.43 -6.38 8.35
N ARG A 15 3.23 -6.15 9.65
CA ARG A 15 2.60 -4.93 10.15
C ARG A 15 3.69 -3.89 10.42
N TYR A 16 3.57 -2.74 9.77
CA TYR A 16 4.53 -1.64 9.83
C TYR A 16 3.99 -0.54 10.74
N GLU A 17 4.85 -0.05 11.65
CA GLU A 17 4.56 1.14 12.46
C GLU A 17 5.17 2.38 11.80
N LEU A 18 4.30 3.31 11.42
CA LEU A 18 4.62 4.50 10.65
C LEU A 18 4.53 5.74 11.55
N LYS A 19 5.53 6.62 11.47
CA LYS A 19 5.67 7.77 12.39
C LYS A 19 5.07 9.08 11.85
N SER A 20 5.02 9.25 10.54
CA SER A 20 4.63 10.49 9.86
C SER A 20 3.67 10.20 8.70
N ARG A 21 3.32 11.23 7.91
CA ARG A 21 2.55 11.06 6.67
C ARG A 21 3.35 10.15 5.72
N THR A 22 2.82 8.95 5.49
CA THR A 22 3.44 7.89 4.70
C THR A 22 2.49 7.50 3.58
N THR A 23 3.03 7.20 2.41
CA THR A 23 2.28 6.79 1.22
C THR A 23 2.35 5.29 0.99
N VAL A 24 1.56 4.79 0.04
CA VAL A 24 1.61 3.37 -0.36
C VAL A 24 3.00 3.02 -0.90
N LEU A 25 3.63 3.88 -1.69
CA LEU A 25 4.99 3.62 -2.16
C LEU A 25 6.01 3.51 -1.02
N ASP A 26 5.90 4.37 0.00
CA ASP A 26 6.82 4.36 1.13
C ASP A 26 6.71 3.04 1.92
N VAL A 27 5.49 2.55 2.19
CA VAL A 27 5.34 1.28 2.92
C VAL A 27 5.76 0.08 2.07
N LEU A 28 5.56 0.13 0.75
CA LEU A 28 6.06 -0.91 -0.15
C LEU A 28 7.60 -0.91 -0.17
N ALA A 29 8.24 0.25 -0.13
CA ALA A 29 9.69 0.34 0.00
C ALA A 29 10.19 -0.21 1.34
N LEU A 30 9.49 0.09 2.46
CA LEU A 30 9.78 -0.51 3.77
C LEU A 30 9.60 -2.03 3.77
N ALA A 31 8.65 -2.54 2.98
CA ALA A 31 8.44 -3.97 2.76
C ALA A 31 9.48 -4.63 1.84
N GLY A 32 10.50 -3.89 1.40
CA GLY A 32 11.55 -4.38 0.50
C GLY A 32 11.14 -4.39 -0.98
N GLY A 33 10.02 -3.76 -1.32
CA GLY A 33 9.45 -3.75 -2.66
C GLY A 33 8.49 -4.91 -2.92
N LEU A 34 7.96 -4.91 -4.14
CA LEU A 34 7.18 -6.00 -4.71
C LEU A 34 8.14 -7.13 -5.11
N ASN A 35 7.75 -8.40 -4.90
CA ASN A 35 8.54 -9.52 -5.41
C ASN A 35 8.26 -9.76 -6.92
N GLU A 36 8.84 -10.81 -7.50
CA GLU A 36 8.70 -11.13 -8.93
C GLU A 36 7.31 -11.64 -9.34
N PHE A 37 6.53 -12.17 -8.38
CA PHE A 37 5.19 -12.73 -8.61
C PHE A 37 4.07 -11.70 -8.45
N ALA A 38 4.38 -10.51 -7.94
CA ALA A 38 3.41 -9.47 -7.62
C ALA A 38 2.66 -8.93 -8.84
N ALA A 39 1.32 -8.94 -8.75
CA ALA A 39 0.44 -8.28 -9.71
C ALA A 39 0.42 -6.75 -9.49
N ARG A 40 1.42 -6.05 -10.04
CA ARG A 40 1.67 -4.60 -9.87
C ARG A 40 0.47 -3.68 -10.15
N THR A 41 -0.48 -4.11 -10.98
CA THR A 41 -1.67 -3.33 -11.36
C THR A 41 -2.91 -3.67 -10.54
N ARG A 42 -2.85 -4.68 -9.66
CA ARG A 42 -4.00 -5.22 -8.91
C ARG A 42 -3.84 -5.07 -7.39
N ILE A 43 -2.93 -4.22 -6.95
CA ILE A 43 -2.77 -3.93 -5.53
C ILE A 43 -4.05 -3.27 -5.03
N VAL A 44 -4.49 -3.65 -3.82
CA VAL A 44 -5.70 -3.10 -3.20
C VAL A 44 -5.39 -2.67 -1.78
N ILE A 45 -5.82 -1.45 -1.43
CA ILE A 45 -5.83 -0.99 -0.05
C ILE A 45 -7.24 -1.24 0.50
N LEU A 46 -7.32 -2.03 1.55
CA LEU A 46 -8.53 -2.19 2.35
C LEU A 46 -8.48 -1.13 3.45
N ARG A 47 -9.43 -0.21 3.42
CA ARG A 47 -9.56 0.88 4.38
C ARG A 47 -10.91 0.81 5.06
N THR A 48 -10.91 0.78 6.38
CA THR A 48 -12.15 0.82 7.17
C THR A 48 -12.51 2.28 7.45
N ASP A 49 -13.64 2.74 6.92
CA ASP A 49 -14.23 4.04 7.24
C ASP A 49 -15.43 3.82 8.17
N GLY A 50 -15.16 3.81 9.47
CA GLY A 50 -16.15 3.46 10.51
C GLY A 50 -16.60 2.00 10.44
N LYS A 51 -17.78 1.76 9.87
CA LYS A 51 -18.36 0.40 9.74
C LYS A 51 -18.20 -0.21 8.34
N VAL A 52 -17.78 0.57 7.35
CA VAL A 52 -17.72 0.12 5.94
C VAL A 52 -16.26 -0.09 5.54
N MET A 53 -15.96 -1.27 5.02
CA MET A 53 -14.67 -1.56 4.40
C MET A 53 -14.70 -1.11 2.94
N ARG A 54 -13.84 -0.15 2.58
CA ARG A 54 -13.62 0.29 1.20
C ARG A 54 -12.41 -0.43 0.61
N ARG A 55 -12.53 -0.82 -0.66
CA ARG A 55 -11.43 -1.35 -1.48
C ARG A 55 -10.96 -0.25 -2.41
N ILE A 56 -9.73 0.22 -2.21
CA ILE A 56 -9.14 1.29 -3.01
C ILE A 56 -8.10 0.63 -3.93
N PRO A 57 -8.34 0.57 -5.26
CA PRO A 57 -7.38 0.01 -6.18
C PRO A 57 -6.15 0.91 -6.27
N PHE A 58 -4.97 0.30 -6.36
CA PHE A 58 -3.68 0.98 -6.50
C PHE A 58 -2.91 0.35 -7.65
N ASN A 59 -2.60 1.17 -8.66
CA ASN A 59 -1.82 0.74 -9.81
C ASN A 59 -0.39 1.24 -9.64
N TYR A 60 0.52 0.35 -9.25
CA TYR A 60 1.91 0.68 -9.00
C TYR A 60 2.58 1.29 -10.24
N ASN A 61 2.35 0.70 -11.41
CA ASN A 61 2.95 1.17 -12.68
C ASN A 61 2.50 2.60 -13.02
N LYS A 62 1.24 2.95 -12.72
CA LYS A 62 0.74 4.31 -12.93
C LYS A 62 1.44 5.31 -12.02
N VAL A 63 1.67 4.93 -10.76
CA VAL A 63 2.23 5.83 -9.74
C VAL A 63 3.72 6.11 -9.99
N ILE A 64 4.48 5.12 -10.46
CA ILE A 64 5.91 5.30 -10.80
C ILE A 64 6.16 5.95 -12.16
N ALA A 65 5.13 6.06 -13.00
CA ALA A 65 5.24 6.73 -14.29
C ALA A 65 5.38 8.26 -14.12
N ALA A 66 5.93 8.93 -15.13
CA ALA A 66 6.07 10.38 -15.11
C ALA A 66 4.71 11.07 -14.89
N GLY A 67 4.62 11.90 -13.83
CA GLY A 67 3.38 12.58 -13.44
C GLY A 67 2.40 11.74 -12.58
N GLY A 68 2.77 10.51 -12.23
CA GLY A 68 1.97 9.57 -11.42
C GLY A 68 1.88 9.87 -9.93
N GLU A 69 2.63 10.87 -9.44
CA GLU A 69 2.69 11.24 -8.02
C GLU A 69 1.31 11.55 -7.41
N ARG A 70 0.37 12.06 -8.22
CA ARG A 70 -1.00 12.37 -7.79
C ARG A 70 -1.82 11.12 -7.43
N ASP A 71 -1.45 9.96 -7.99
CA ASP A 71 -2.08 8.68 -7.68
C ASP A 71 -1.42 7.99 -6.47
N ASN A 72 -0.35 8.58 -5.90
CA ASN A 72 0.31 8.03 -4.71
C ASN A 72 -0.53 8.28 -3.45
N LEU A 73 -1.37 7.32 -3.11
CA LEU A 73 -2.29 7.40 -1.99
C LEU A 73 -1.54 7.53 -0.64
N SER A 74 -1.96 8.49 0.18
CA SER A 74 -1.55 8.58 1.58
C SER A 74 -2.25 7.52 2.43
N LEU A 75 -1.49 6.84 3.28
CA LEU A 75 -1.98 5.79 4.18
C LEU A 75 -2.69 6.38 5.39
N GLN A 76 -3.63 5.61 5.92
CA GLN A 76 -4.39 5.90 7.12
C GLN A 76 -4.21 4.81 8.18
N PRO A 77 -4.45 5.12 9.46
CA PRO A 77 -4.40 4.13 10.53
C PRO A 77 -5.31 2.94 10.23
N GLY A 78 -4.75 1.72 10.32
CA GLY A 78 -5.50 0.49 10.11
C GLY A 78 -5.62 0.03 8.66
N ASP A 79 -5.05 0.76 7.69
CA ASP A 79 -5.01 0.31 6.30
C ASP A 79 -4.33 -1.06 6.16
N VAL A 80 -4.89 -1.89 5.29
CA VAL A 80 -4.30 -3.17 4.87
C VAL A 80 -4.01 -3.11 3.38
N ILE A 81 -2.73 -3.18 3.03
CA ILE A 81 -2.24 -3.24 1.66
C ILE A 81 -2.14 -4.71 1.28
N VAL A 82 -2.96 -5.12 0.31
CA VAL A 82 -2.97 -6.46 -0.25
C VAL A 82 -2.30 -6.41 -1.61
N VAL A 83 -1.20 -7.15 -1.73
CA VAL A 83 -0.45 -7.32 -2.97
C VAL A 83 -0.69 -8.74 -3.48
N PRO A 84 -1.52 -8.93 -4.51
CA PRO A 84 -1.74 -10.24 -5.10
C PRO A 84 -0.56 -10.72 -5.94
#